data_AF-X0T2I4-F1
#
_entry.id   AF-X0T2I4-F1
#
_cell.length_a   1.000
_cell.length_b   1.000
_cell.length_c   1.000
_cell.angle_alpha   90.00
_cell.angle_beta   90.00
_cell.angle_gamma   90.00
#
_symmetry.space_group_name_H-M   'P 1'
#
loop_
_entity.id
_entity.type
_entity.pdbx_description
1 polymer ?
#
loop_
_entity_poly.entity_id
_entity_poly.type
_entity_poly.pdbx_seq_one_letter_code
_entity_poly.pdbx_strand_id
1 'polypeptide(L)'
;NCVIEHGGKSFDLNAWSAGGRKHLSDMRGQRIVRLESVGGTMLLVRADCHRDGLVFPPFFYGSRSRWVRDPHPLRGHLVGEIETEGLAIMAKDMGIECWGLPDLEIRHCAE
;
A
#
# COMPACT_ATOMS: atom_id res chain seq x y z
N ASN A 1 -9.23 -5.55 -0.05
CA ASN A 1 -8.44 -6.76 0.24
C ASN A 1 -8.51 -7.69 -0.97
N CYS A 2 -7.40 -7.89 -1.70
CA CYS A 2 -7.40 -8.67 -2.94
C CYS A 2 -7.18 -10.15 -2.64
N VAL A 3 -8.13 -11.03 -2.98
CA VAL A 3 -8.11 -12.45 -2.58
C VAL A 3 -8.36 -13.37 -3.79
N ILE A 4 -7.83 -14.60 -3.77
CA ILE A 4 -8.12 -15.60 -4.81
C ILE A 4 -9.54 -16.17 -4.62
N GLU A 5 -9.91 -16.42 -3.37
CA GLU A 5 -11.23 -16.86 -2.94
C GLU A 5 -11.67 -16.02 -1.74
N HIS A 6 -12.98 -15.80 -1.60
CA HIS A 6 -13.53 -15.04 -0.48
C HIS A 6 -13.18 -15.69 0.86
N GLY A 7 -12.75 -14.88 1.84
CA GLY A 7 -12.23 -15.34 3.12
C GLY A 7 -10.83 -16.01 3.04
N GLY A 8 -10.28 -16.18 1.84
CA GLY A 8 -8.99 -16.81 1.61
C GLY A 8 -7.79 -15.89 1.83
N LYS A 9 -6.64 -16.39 1.37
CA LYS A 9 -5.37 -15.65 1.39
C LYS A 9 -5.44 -14.43 0.48
N SER A 10 -4.73 -13.37 0.88
CA SER A 10 -4.51 -12.22 0.01
C SER A 10 -3.60 -12.61 -1.15
N PHE A 11 -3.95 -12.15 -2.35
CA PHE A 11 -3.08 -12.18 -3.52
C PHE A 11 -2.10 -10.99 -3.51
N ASP A 12 -2.58 -9.82 -3.10
CA ASP A 12 -1.80 -8.57 -3.04
C ASP A 12 -1.38 -8.28 -1.59
N LEU A 13 -0.08 -8.13 -1.36
CA LEU A 13 0.51 -7.86 -0.04
C LEU A 13 1.09 -6.44 0.09
N ASN A 14 0.93 -5.59 -0.94
CA ASN A 14 1.51 -4.25 -0.94
C ASN A 14 0.77 -3.28 -0.01
N ALA A 15 -0.47 -3.60 0.37
CA ALA A 15 -1.22 -2.86 1.37
C ALA A 15 -0.84 -3.30 2.79
N TRP A 16 0.02 -2.53 3.47
CA TRP A 16 0.55 -2.88 4.79
C TRP A 16 0.67 -1.70 5.76
N SER A 17 0.90 -2.04 7.03
CA SER A 17 1.19 -1.16 8.16
C SER A 17 2.25 -1.81 9.07
N ALA A 18 2.68 -1.07 10.10
CA ALA A 18 3.69 -1.51 11.07
C ALA A 18 5.01 -1.94 10.42
N GLY A 19 5.50 -1.15 9.46
CA GLY A 19 6.76 -1.40 8.75
C GLY A 19 6.71 -2.72 7.96
N GLY A 20 5.59 -2.99 7.31
CA GLY A 20 5.39 -4.21 6.51
C GLY A 20 5.05 -5.48 7.29
N ARG A 21 4.87 -5.41 8.63
CA ARG A 21 4.57 -6.61 9.45
C ARG A 21 3.09 -6.98 9.50
N LYS A 22 2.19 -6.07 9.12
CA LYS A 22 0.75 -6.31 9.08
C LYS A 22 0.21 -5.92 7.73
N HIS A 23 -0.31 -6.88 6.98
CA HIS A 23 -0.97 -6.68 5.70
C HIS A 23 -2.47 -6.43 5.90
N LEU A 24 -3.13 -5.91 4.85
CA LEU A 24 -4.56 -5.62 4.90
C LEU A 24 -5.42 -6.84 5.29
N SER A 25 -5.00 -8.04 4.89
CA SER A 25 -5.66 -9.30 5.27
C SER A 25 -5.53 -9.68 6.73
N ASP A 26 -4.50 -9.21 7.43
CA ASP A 26 -4.29 -9.48 8.86
C ASP A 26 -5.22 -8.62 9.73
N MET A 27 -5.92 -7.67 9.11
CA MET A 27 -6.76 -6.68 9.77
C MET A 27 -8.26 -6.91 9.53
N ARG A 28 -8.65 -8.08 9.05
CA ARG A 28 -10.07 -8.48 8.90
C ARG A 28 -10.85 -8.32 10.21
N GLY A 29 -12.15 -8.03 10.09
CA GLY A 29 -13.03 -7.67 11.19
C GLY A 29 -12.90 -6.20 11.62
N GLN A 30 -11.95 -5.44 11.06
CA GLN A 30 -11.85 -4.00 11.23
C GLN A 30 -12.50 -3.31 10.03
N ARG A 31 -13.45 -2.40 10.29
CA ARG A 31 -14.20 -1.71 9.23
C ARG A 31 -13.33 -0.85 8.31
N ILE A 32 -12.39 -0.10 8.88
CA ILE A 32 -11.47 0.80 8.18
C ILE A 32 -10.18 0.92 8.98
N VAL A 33 -9.03 0.89 8.32
CA VAL A 33 -7.70 0.91 8.97
C VAL A 33 -6.76 1.88 8.28
N ARG A 34 -5.85 2.51 9.04
CA ARG A 34 -4.76 3.31 8.46
C ARG A 34 -3.69 2.40 7.89
N LEU A 35 -3.14 2.77 6.74
CA LEU A 35 -2.07 2.05 6.07
C LEU A 35 -0.82 2.93 5.95
N GLU A 36 0.34 2.29 5.86
CA GLU A 36 1.59 2.93 5.48
C GLU A 36 1.87 2.77 3.99
N SER A 37 1.37 1.69 3.39
CA SER A 37 1.49 1.40 1.97
C SER A 37 0.18 0.89 1.36
N VAL A 38 0.04 0.96 0.04
CA VAL A 38 -1.12 0.48 -0.70
C VAL A 38 -0.73 -0.45 -1.84
N GLY A 39 -1.64 -1.36 -2.18
CA GLY A 39 -1.62 -2.12 -3.43
C GLY A 39 -2.43 -1.45 -4.53
N GLY A 40 -2.34 -2.01 -5.74
CA GLY A 40 -2.94 -1.44 -6.95
C GLY A 40 -4.17 -2.17 -7.47
N THR A 41 -4.51 -3.34 -6.91
CA THR A 41 -5.62 -4.16 -7.43
C THR A 41 -6.95 -3.40 -7.48
N MET A 42 -7.26 -2.68 -6.40
CA MET A 42 -8.42 -1.79 -6.32
C MET A 42 -8.05 -0.63 -5.40
N LEU A 43 -7.76 0.52 -5.98
CA LEU A 43 -7.34 1.72 -5.29
C LEU A 43 -8.16 2.91 -5.78
N LEU A 44 -8.84 3.59 -4.85
CA LEU A 44 -9.53 4.84 -5.15
C LEU A 44 -8.67 6.01 -4.67
N VAL A 45 -8.30 6.89 -5.59
CA VAL A 45 -7.53 8.11 -5.30
C VAL A 45 -8.38 9.32 -5.65
N ARG A 46 -8.45 10.30 -4.74
CA ARG A 46 -9.07 11.60 -5.06
C ARG A 46 -8.29 12.24 -6.20
N ALA A 47 -8.98 12.67 -7.25
CA ALA A 47 -8.33 13.21 -8.45
C ALA A 47 -7.43 14.43 -8.18
N ASP A 48 -7.76 15.26 -7.18
CA ASP A 48 -6.91 16.39 -6.77
C ASP A 48 -5.52 15.94 -6.34
N CYS A 49 -5.39 14.80 -5.65
CA CYS A 49 -4.09 14.30 -5.21
C CYS A 49 -3.17 14.06 -6.41
N HIS A 50 -3.69 13.49 -7.50
CA HIS A 50 -2.95 13.32 -8.74
C HIS A 50 -2.63 14.66 -9.42
N ARG A 51 -3.58 15.62 -9.42
CA ARG A 51 -3.33 16.97 -9.94
C ARG A 51 -2.25 17.72 -9.16
N ASP A 52 -2.14 17.47 -7.86
CA ASP A 52 -1.13 18.04 -6.96
C ASP A 52 0.23 17.32 -7.06
N GLY A 53 0.36 16.31 -7.94
CA GLY A 53 1.62 15.64 -8.25
C GLY A 53 1.80 14.25 -7.62
N LEU A 54 0.78 13.69 -6.96
CA LEU A 54 0.83 12.30 -6.50
C LEU A 54 0.89 11.38 -7.72
N VAL A 55 1.92 10.55 -7.82
CA VAL A 55 2.14 9.63 -8.95
C VAL A 55 2.54 8.25 -8.45
N PHE A 56 2.54 7.28 -9.35
CA PHE A 56 3.19 5.98 -9.15
C PHE A 56 4.66 6.11 -9.58
N PRO A 57 5.62 6.27 -8.66
CA PRO A 57 7.00 6.53 -9.04
C PRO A 57 7.62 5.26 -9.66
N PRO A 58 8.17 5.33 -10.89
CA PRO A 58 8.88 4.21 -11.52
C PRO A 58 10.32 4.06 -10.99
N PHE A 59 10.64 4.72 -9.88
CA PHE A 59 11.94 4.77 -9.21
C PHE A 59 11.74 4.73 -7.70
N PHE A 60 12.79 4.39 -6.95
CA PHE A 60 12.73 4.35 -5.49
C PHE A 60 12.46 5.75 -4.91
N TYR A 61 11.27 5.94 -4.37
CA TYR A 61 10.85 7.15 -3.68
C TYR A 61 11.02 7.00 -2.17
N GLY A 62 11.31 8.10 -1.48
CA GLY A 62 11.24 8.16 -0.03
C GLY A 62 12.50 7.71 0.71
N SER A 63 13.68 7.76 0.09
CA SER A 63 14.97 7.42 0.75
C SER A 63 15.26 8.17 2.05
N ARG A 64 14.57 9.30 2.30
CA ARG A 64 14.60 10.09 3.54
C ARG A 64 13.23 10.19 4.24
N SER A 65 12.21 9.54 3.70
CA SER A 65 10.90 9.50 4.30
C SER A 65 10.93 8.60 5.52
N ARG A 66 10.24 8.99 6.59
CA ARG A 66 10.12 8.16 7.81
C ARG A 66 9.17 6.97 7.64
N TRP A 67 8.49 6.88 6.50
CA TRP A 67 7.42 5.91 6.25
C TRP A 67 7.88 4.69 5.46
N VAL A 68 9.05 4.75 4.82
CA VAL A 68 9.62 3.62 4.07
C VAL A 68 10.02 2.47 5.00
N ARG A 69 10.01 1.25 4.48
CA ARG A 69 10.59 0.11 5.18
C ARG A 69 12.12 0.24 5.19
N ASP A 70 12.72 0.09 6.37
CA ASP A 70 14.16 0.02 6.57
C ASP A 70 14.50 -1.15 7.51
N PRO A 71 15.22 -2.20 7.06
CA PRO A 71 15.76 -2.37 5.70
C PRO A 71 14.68 -2.72 4.66
N HIS A 72 14.95 -2.43 3.39
CA HIS A 72 14.04 -2.81 2.30
C HIS A 72 14.05 -4.33 2.11
N PRO A 73 12.88 -5.01 2.06
CA PRO A 73 12.80 -6.47 2.12
C PRO A 73 13.51 -7.19 0.97
N LEU A 74 13.62 -6.57 -0.21
CA LEU A 74 14.26 -7.17 -1.39
C LEU A 74 15.66 -6.64 -1.70
N ARG A 75 16.02 -5.49 -1.13
CA ARG A 75 17.20 -4.72 -1.58
C ARG A 75 18.11 -4.28 -0.44
N GLY A 76 17.86 -4.77 0.78
CA GLY A 76 18.71 -4.58 1.95
C GLY A 76 18.91 -3.09 2.26
N HIS A 77 20.10 -2.58 1.93
CA HIS A 77 20.52 -1.20 2.22
C HIS A 77 19.97 -0.14 1.27
N LEU A 78 19.32 -0.52 0.16
CA LEU A 78 18.64 0.46 -0.69
C LEU A 78 17.32 0.86 -0.01
N VAL A 79 17.12 2.16 0.17
CA VAL A 79 15.97 2.72 0.89
C VAL A 79 15.02 3.39 -0.10
N GLY A 80 13.75 3.02 -0.02
CA GLY A 80 12.66 3.59 -0.81
C GLY A 80 11.67 2.54 -1.28
N GLU A 81 10.53 3.00 -1.78
CA GLU A 81 9.47 2.15 -2.33
C GLU A 81 9.17 2.59 -3.78
N ILE A 82 8.60 1.70 -4.60
CA ILE A 82 8.27 1.97 -6.02
C ILE A 82 6.77 1.76 -6.29
N GLU A 83 6.30 2.24 -7.44
CA GLU A 83 4.93 1.98 -7.92
C GLU A 83 3.86 2.30 -6.87
N THR A 84 3.03 1.33 -6.48
CA THR A 84 1.91 1.54 -5.55
C THR A 84 2.38 1.83 -4.13
N GLU A 85 3.45 1.15 -3.69
CA GLU A 85 4.03 1.37 -2.37
C GLU A 85 4.69 2.76 -2.32
N GLY A 86 5.44 3.13 -3.36
CA GLY A 86 6.03 4.47 -3.53
C GLY A 86 4.98 5.59 -3.58
N LEU A 87 3.83 5.36 -4.22
CA LEU A 87 2.70 6.29 -4.22
C LEU A 87 2.20 6.54 -2.78
N ALA A 88 2.06 5.51 -1.95
CA ALA A 88 1.61 5.69 -0.58
C ALA A 88 2.61 6.46 0.29
N ILE A 89 3.91 6.19 0.13
CA ILE A 89 4.97 6.95 0.81
C ILE A 89 4.92 8.42 0.40
N MET A 90 4.77 8.69 -0.91
CA MET A 90 4.63 10.06 -1.43
C MET A 90 3.38 10.75 -0.90
N ALA A 91 2.24 10.06 -0.86
CA ALA A 91 1.01 10.59 -0.28
C ALA A 91 1.25 11.01 1.18
N LYS A 92 1.93 10.18 1.97
CA LYS A 92 2.25 10.52 3.36
C LYS A 92 3.21 11.68 3.52
N ASP A 93 4.22 11.77 2.66
CA ASP A 93 5.14 12.93 2.64
C ASP A 93 4.41 14.22 2.23
N MET A 94 3.35 14.11 1.41
CA MET A 94 2.43 15.21 1.07
C MET A 94 1.38 15.50 2.17
N GLY A 95 1.39 14.78 3.30
CA GLY A 95 0.43 14.95 4.39
C GLY A 95 -0.93 14.29 4.14
N ILE A 96 -1.03 13.38 3.18
CA ILE A 96 -2.23 12.61 2.84
C ILE A 96 -2.17 11.23 3.51
N GLU A 97 -3.26 10.84 4.18
CA GLU A 97 -3.37 9.53 4.82
C GLU A 97 -3.92 8.46 3.87
N CYS A 98 -3.35 7.26 3.95
CA CYS A 98 -3.81 6.08 3.22
C CYS A 98 -4.71 5.23 4.12
N TRP A 99 -5.82 4.75 3.56
CA TRP A 99 -6.81 3.95 4.29
C TRP A 99 -7.13 2.66 3.56
N GLY A 100 -7.32 1.59 4.31
CA GLY A 100 -7.72 0.28 3.83
C GLY A 100 -9.09 -0.13 4.34
N LEU A 101 -9.78 -0.95 3.55
CA LEU A 101 -11.03 -1.63 3.91
C LEU A 101 -10.74 -3.15 3.95
N PRO A 102 -10.37 -3.72 5.12
CA PRO A 102 -10.00 -5.13 5.26
C PRO A 102 -11.10 -6.10 4.87
N ASP A 103 -12.35 -5.74 5.19
CA ASP A 103 -13.54 -6.58 4.97
C ASP A 103 -14.16 -6.37 3.57
N LEU A 104 -13.67 -5.39 2.79
CA LEU A 104 -14.02 -5.26 1.39
C LEU A 104 -13.08 -6.14 0.56
N GLU A 105 -13.55 -7.33 0.20
CA GLU A 105 -12.81 -8.26 -0.64
C GLU A 105 -13.04 -8.01 -2.12
N ILE A 106 -11.95 -8.01 -2.87
CA ILE A 106 -11.92 -7.98 -4.33
C ILE A 106 -11.34 -9.30 -4.78
N ARG A 107 -12.10 -10.06 -5.57
CA ARG A 107 -11.64 -11.36 -6.05
C ARG A 107 -10.70 -11.16 -7.24
N HIS A 108 -9.47 -11.63 -7.12
CA HIS A 108 -8.53 -11.73 -8.22
C HIS A 108 -8.96 -12.89 -9.11
N CYS A 109 -9.08 -12.66 -10.42
CA CYS A 109 -9.34 -13.75 -11.35
C CYS A 109 -8.07 -14.59 -11.45
N ALA A 110 -8.12 -15.84 -11.00
CA ALA A 110 -7.06 -16.80 -11.28
C ALA A 110 -7.20 -17.22 -12.75
N GLU A 111 -6.15 -17.03 -13.54
CA GLU A 111 -6.00 -17.69 -14.85
C GLU A 111 -5.59 -19.16 -14.67
#